data_AF-A0A060BRM6-F1
#
_entry.id   AF-A0A060BRM6-F1
#
_cell.length_a   1.000
_cell.length_b   1.000
_cell.length_c   1.000
_cell.angle_alpha   90.00
_cell.angle_beta   90.00
_cell.angle_gamma   90.00
#
_symmetry.space_group_name_H-M   'P 1'
#
loop_
_entity.id
_entity.type
_entity.pdbx_description
1 polymer ?
#
loop_
_entity_poly.entity_id
_entity_poly.type
_entity_poly.pdbx_seq_one_letter_code
_entity_poly.pdbx_strand_id
1 'polypeptide(L)'
;MRDYVGQLYTPTAASYRQMNSDYEGAKALAEWKAKVRAAWGQVRVEHVESTGVVDVVAVGNEMTVTARVELGSLVPSDVQVQLVYGRVGDDDTLTDFAVVPLEMTQEEGGGRFVFAVRHTLGVSGPFGYTVRVVPSHPAMAS
;
A
#
# COMPACT_ATOMS: atom_id res chain seq x y z
N MET A 1 -5.34 -2.44 -23.77
CA MET A 1 -4.55 -2.88 -22.60
C MET A 1 -3.58 -1.76 -22.29
N ARG A 2 -3.97 -0.84 -21.42
CA ARG A 2 -3.12 0.30 -21.05
C ARG A 2 -2.39 -0.10 -19.78
N ASP A 3 -1.13 -0.48 -19.95
CA ASP A 3 -0.16 -0.52 -18.87
C ASP A 3 0.00 0.90 -18.32
N TYR A 4 -0.68 1.23 -17.23
CA TYR A 4 -0.36 2.41 -16.43
C TYR A 4 0.80 2.06 -15.50
N VAL A 5 1.98 1.83 -16.11
CA VAL A 5 3.25 1.85 -15.38
C VAL A 5 3.72 3.30 -15.33
N GLY A 6 3.77 3.83 -14.12
CA GLY A 6 4.65 4.93 -13.78
C GLY A 6 4.02 6.31 -13.88
N GLN A 7 3.52 6.80 -12.76
CA GLN A 7 4.09 7.98 -12.11
C GLN A 7 3.35 8.23 -10.79
N LEU A 8 4.11 8.70 -9.77
CA LEU A 8 3.64 9.29 -8.51
C LEU A 8 3.26 8.23 -7.45
N TYR A 9 3.92 8.10 -6.29
CA TYR A 9 4.90 8.92 -5.61
C TYR A 9 5.64 8.03 -4.59
N THR A 10 6.94 8.31 -4.38
CA THR A 10 7.63 8.09 -3.12
C THR A 10 6.77 8.65 -1.97
N PRO A 11 6.53 7.92 -0.87
CA PRO A 11 5.44 8.25 0.02
C PRO A 11 5.65 9.62 0.68
N THR A 12 4.63 10.48 0.55
CA THR A 12 4.41 11.60 1.49
C THR A 12 4.21 10.99 2.87
N ALA A 13 5.31 10.78 3.59
CA ALA A 13 5.32 10.35 4.98
C ALA A 13 4.89 11.51 5.89
N ALA A 14 3.68 12.02 5.68
CA ALA A 14 3.09 13.09 6.47
C ALA A 14 1.86 12.55 7.19
N SER A 15 2.10 11.82 8.27
CA SER A 15 1.40 11.92 9.55
C SER A 15 1.67 10.67 10.36
N TYR A 16 2.12 10.84 11.60
CA TYR A 16 1.42 10.39 12.80
C TYR A 16 2.36 10.57 14.00
N ARG A 17 2.20 11.73 14.65
CA ARG A 17 2.60 11.94 16.04
C ARG A 17 1.46 11.42 16.89
N GLN A 18 1.63 10.21 17.43
CA GLN A 18 0.88 9.77 18.60
C GLN A 18 1.91 9.24 19.60
N MET A 19 2.00 9.94 20.73
CA MET A 19 2.86 9.62 21.86
C MET A 19 2.07 8.65 22.74
N ASN A 20 2.55 7.41 22.84
CA ASN A 20 2.03 6.47 23.82
C ASN A 20 2.84 6.56 25.11
N SER A 21 2.18 6.49 26.26
CA SER A 21 2.66 6.87 27.60
C SER A 21 3.38 5.75 28.38
N ASP A 22 3.72 4.64 27.73
CA ASP A 22 4.46 3.54 28.35
C ASP A 22 5.93 3.57 27.90
N TYR A 23 6.87 3.67 28.84
CA TYR A 23 8.31 3.90 28.56
C TYR A 23 8.93 2.81 27.67
N GLU A 24 8.53 1.55 27.83
CA GLU A 24 8.99 0.43 27.01
C GLU A 24 8.37 0.45 25.60
N GLY A 25 7.06 0.70 25.50
CA GLY A 25 6.36 0.84 24.21
C GLY A 25 6.85 2.05 23.40
N ALA A 26 7.17 3.15 24.09
CA ALA A 26 7.75 4.35 23.50
C ALA A 26 9.16 4.10 22.96
N LYS A 27 9.99 3.33 23.67
CA LYS A 27 11.34 2.95 23.23
C LYS A 27 11.30 2.05 21.99
N ALA A 28 10.48 0.99 22.02
CA ALA A 28 10.31 0.09 20.88
C ALA A 28 9.80 0.84 19.64
N LEU A 29 8.82 1.73 19.82
CA LEU A 29 8.30 2.58 18.74
C LEU A 29 9.37 3.56 18.20
N ALA A 30 10.22 4.11 19.07
CA ALA A 30 11.31 5.00 18.65
C ALA A 30 12.39 4.26 17.84
N GLU A 31 12.78 3.07 18.28
CA GLU A 31 13.71 2.20 17.56
C GLU A 31 13.15 1.79 16.19
N TRP A 32 11.88 1.39 16.14
CA TRP A 32 11.19 1.10 14.88
C TRP A 32 11.13 2.34 13.95
N LYS A 33 10.77 3.53 14.47
CA LYS A 33 10.76 4.77 13.68
C LYS A 33 12.15 5.10 13.12
N ALA A 34 13.22 4.87 13.88
CA ALA A 34 14.59 5.08 13.43
C ALA A 34 14.96 4.09 12.31
N LYS A 35 14.63 2.81 12.49
CA LYS A 35 14.82 1.76 11.48
C LYS A 35 14.11 2.11 10.17
N VAL A 36 12.82 2.43 10.23
CA VAL A 36 12.02 2.81 9.05
C VAL A 36 12.61 4.02 8.34
N ARG A 37 12.95 5.09 9.07
CA ARG A 37 13.55 6.29 8.45
C ARG A 37 14.85 6.01 7.73
N ALA A 38 15.71 5.16 8.29
CA ALA A 38 16.99 4.82 7.69
C ALA A 38 16.84 3.97 6.40
N ALA A 39 15.81 3.12 6.33
CA ALA A 39 15.59 2.21 5.22
C ALA A 39 14.60 2.72 4.16
N TRP A 40 13.79 3.76 4.45
CA TRP A 40 12.66 4.18 3.61
C TRP A 40 13.02 4.50 2.15
N GLY A 41 14.23 5.02 1.90
CA GLY A 41 14.71 5.31 0.55
C GLY A 41 14.90 4.07 -0.34
N GLN A 42 14.91 2.86 0.25
CA GLN A 42 15.00 1.59 -0.47
C GLN A 42 13.61 1.02 -0.79
N VAL A 43 12.55 1.52 -0.15
CA VAL A 43 11.18 1.02 -0.32
C VAL A 43 10.63 1.49 -1.66
N ARG A 44 10.29 0.56 -2.55
CA ARG A 44 9.64 0.87 -3.82
C ARG A 44 8.71 -0.24 -4.29
N VAL A 45 7.61 0.16 -4.92
CA VAL A 45 6.76 -0.76 -5.67
C VAL A 45 7.42 -0.96 -7.03
N GLU A 46 7.86 -2.18 -7.32
CA GLU A 46 8.56 -2.49 -8.57
C GLU A 46 7.59 -2.84 -9.69
N HIS A 47 6.51 -3.55 -9.35
CA HIS A 47 5.53 -3.99 -10.31
C HIS A 47 4.14 -4.13 -9.67
N VAL A 48 3.10 -3.81 -10.44
CA VAL A 48 1.70 -4.01 -10.05
C VAL A 48 0.97 -4.68 -11.20
N GLU A 49 0.28 -5.77 -10.90
CA GLU A 49 -0.58 -6.49 -11.83
C GLU A 49 -2.00 -6.50 -11.27
N SER A 50 -3.00 -6.25 -12.12
CA SER A 50 -4.41 -6.39 -11.78
C SER A 50 -5.12 -7.31 -12.76
N THR A 51 -5.96 -8.21 -12.24
CA THR A 51 -6.83 -9.07 -13.04
C THR A 51 -8.27 -8.99 -12.55
N GLY A 52 -9.23 -9.32 -13.43
CA GLY A 52 -10.66 -9.37 -13.07
C GLY A 52 -11.45 -8.07 -13.30
N VAL A 53 -10.80 -7.00 -13.75
CA VAL A 53 -11.47 -5.71 -13.99
C VAL A 53 -11.07 -5.13 -15.34
N VAL A 54 -12.07 -4.64 -16.08
CA VAL A 54 -11.95 -3.85 -17.32
C VAL A 54 -12.36 -2.40 -17.01
N ASP A 55 -12.01 -1.43 -17.88
CA ASP A 55 -12.19 0.02 -17.70
C ASP A 55 -13.58 0.47 -17.21
N VAL A 56 -14.61 -0.37 -17.38
CA VAL A 56 -15.95 -0.18 -16.81
C VAL A 56 -16.24 -1.29 -15.82
N VAL A 57 -16.36 -0.92 -14.55
CA VAL A 57 -16.66 -1.85 -13.45
C VAL A 57 -18.16 -1.90 -13.20
N ALA A 58 -18.70 -3.11 -13.06
CA ALA A 58 -20.02 -3.34 -12.50
C ALA A 58 -19.91 -3.72 -11.02
N VAL A 59 -20.90 -3.33 -10.22
CA VAL A 59 -20.99 -3.73 -8.80
C VAL A 59 -20.96 -5.26 -8.69
N GLY A 60 -20.09 -5.77 -7.83
CA GLY A 60 -19.94 -7.21 -7.61
C GLY A 60 -18.83 -7.87 -8.43
N ASN A 61 -18.16 -7.13 -9.33
CA ASN A 61 -16.95 -7.63 -9.98
C ASN A 61 -15.83 -7.88 -8.95
N GLU A 62 -15.06 -8.94 -9.18
CA GLU A 62 -13.90 -9.27 -8.35
C GLU A 62 -12.62 -8.80 -9.03
N MET A 63 -11.79 -8.10 -8.27
CA MET A 63 -10.45 -7.70 -8.67
C MET A 63 -9.43 -8.50 -7.88
N THR A 64 -8.39 -8.99 -8.54
CA THR A 64 -7.17 -9.44 -7.87
C THR A 64 -6.05 -8.48 -8.21
N VAL A 65 -5.38 -7.95 -7.19
CA VAL A 65 -4.19 -7.10 -7.32
C VAL A 65 -3.00 -7.80 -6.72
N THR A 66 -1.90 -7.84 -7.46
CA THR A 66 -0.61 -8.37 -7.02
C THR A 66 0.44 -7.28 -7.18
N ALA A 67 1.23 -7.03 -6.15
CA ALA A 67 2.30 -6.04 -6.17
C ALA A 67 3.63 -6.67 -5.74
N ARG A 68 4.68 -6.47 -6.56
CA ARG A 68 6.06 -6.75 -6.17
C ARG A 68 6.66 -5.50 -5.54
N VAL A 69 7.20 -5.64 -4.33
CA VAL A 69 7.71 -4.52 -3.53
C VAL A 69 9.11 -4.86 -3.03
N GLU A 70 10.07 -3.97 -3.28
CA GLU A 70 11.36 -3.99 -2.59
C GLU A 70 11.23 -3.19 -1.30
N LEU A 71 11.56 -3.82 -0.16
CA LEU A 71 11.57 -3.22 1.17
C LEU A 71 12.99 -2.94 1.68
N GLY A 72 14.01 -3.37 0.94
CA GLY A 72 15.40 -3.26 1.36
C GLY A 72 15.66 -4.05 2.65
N SER A 73 16.05 -3.35 3.71
CA SER A 73 16.27 -3.94 5.04
C SER A 73 15.03 -3.97 5.95
N LEU A 74 13.88 -3.48 5.49
CA LEU A 74 12.61 -3.61 6.21
C LEU A 74 11.99 -4.99 5.97
N VAL A 75 11.18 -5.42 6.93
CA VAL A 75 10.38 -6.64 6.83
C VAL A 75 8.91 -6.31 6.59
N PRO A 76 8.09 -7.26 6.09
CA PRO A 76 6.67 -7.01 5.84
C PRO A 76 5.89 -6.51 7.06
N SER A 77 6.32 -6.82 8.29
CA SER A 77 5.68 -6.32 9.51
C SER A 77 6.02 -4.87 9.86
N ASP A 78 6.99 -4.24 9.20
CA ASP A 78 7.30 -2.81 9.38
C ASP A 78 6.43 -1.90 8.49
N VAL A 79 5.67 -2.48 7.57
CA VAL A 79 4.92 -1.75 6.54
C VAL A 79 3.52 -2.32 6.34
N GLN A 80 2.68 -1.56 5.65
CA GLN A 80 1.46 -2.06 5.06
C GLN A 80 1.43 -1.68 3.59
N VAL A 81 1.24 -2.67 2.73
CA VAL A 81 0.99 -2.44 1.31
C VAL A 81 -0.52 -2.27 1.13
N GLN A 82 -0.93 -1.22 0.44
CA GLN A 82 -2.32 -0.80 0.36
C GLN A 82 -2.72 -0.61 -1.09
N LEU A 83 -3.83 -1.24 -1.46
CA LEU A 83 -4.60 -0.89 -2.64
C LEU A 83 -5.48 0.30 -2.28
N VAL A 84 -5.34 1.40 -3.01
CA VAL A 84 -6.24 2.55 -2.95
C VAL A 84 -7.02 2.56 -4.24
N TYR A 85 -8.34 2.46 -4.17
CA TYR A 85 -9.19 2.46 -5.36
C TYR A 85 -10.39 3.37 -5.15
N GLY A 86 -10.93 3.92 -6.23
CA GLY A 86 -12.05 4.85 -6.15
C GLY A 86 -12.53 5.31 -7.51
N ARG A 87 -13.42 6.30 -7.51
CA ARG A 87 -13.85 6.97 -8.74
C ARG A 87 -12.77 7.94 -9.20
N VAL A 88 -12.50 7.93 -10.49
CA VAL A 88 -11.61 8.92 -11.11
C VAL A 88 -12.45 10.12 -11.51
N GLY A 89 -12.12 11.29 -10.96
CA GLY A 89 -12.70 12.57 -11.36
C GLY A 89 -12.13 13.08 -12.68
N ASP A 90 -12.68 14.18 -13.19
CA ASP A 90 -12.23 14.79 -14.46
C ASP A 90 -10.78 15.33 -14.40
N ASP A 91 -10.22 15.50 -13.20
CA ASP A 91 -8.85 15.95 -12.93
C ASP A 91 -7.85 14.79 -12.68
N ASP A 92 -8.26 13.56 -13.00
CA ASP A 92 -7.47 12.33 -12.79
C ASP A 92 -7.17 12.03 -11.31
N THR A 93 -7.91 12.65 -10.38
CA THR A 93 -7.80 12.36 -8.95
C THR A 93 -8.80 11.31 -8.51
N LEU A 94 -8.38 10.48 -7.54
CA LEU A 94 -9.27 9.53 -6.89
C LEU A 94 -10.16 10.27 -5.88
N THR A 95 -11.46 10.27 -6.16
CA THR A 95 -12.52 10.73 -5.26
C THR A 95 -13.28 9.52 -4.71
N ASP A 96 -13.81 9.64 -3.49
CA ASP A 96 -14.55 8.55 -2.83
C ASP A 96 -13.78 7.22 -2.84
N PHE A 97 -12.56 7.25 -2.31
CA PHE A 97 -11.65 6.10 -2.35
C PHE A 97 -11.79 5.22 -1.12
N ALA A 98 -11.57 3.92 -1.33
CA ALA A 98 -11.38 2.94 -0.28
C ALA A 98 -9.93 2.45 -0.26
N VAL A 99 -9.49 2.00 0.90
CA VAL A 99 -8.15 1.46 1.12
C VAL A 99 -8.27 0.03 1.61
N VAL A 100 -7.60 -0.89 0.94
CA VAL A 100 -7.59 -2.31 1.28
C VAL A 100 -6.14 -2.78 1.44
N PRO A 101 -5.79 -3.44 2.56
CA PRO A 101 -4.46 -3.99 2.73
C PRO A 101 -4.22 -5.15 1.76
N LEU A 102 -3.00 -5.25 1.24
CA LEU A 102 -2.52 -6.46 0.58
C LEU A 102 -1.79 -7.31 1.60
N GLU A 103 -1.99 -8.62 1.50
CA GLU A 103 -1.32 -9.61 2.32
C GLU A 103 -0.03 -10.06 1.64
N MET A 104 1.03 -10.27 2.42
CA MET A 104 2.25 -10.86 1.89
C MET A 104 1.98 -12.30 1.46
N THR A 105 2.29 -12.65 0.22
CA THR A 105 2.06 -13.99 -0.34
C THR A 105 3.34 -14.74 -0.64
N GLN A 106 4.45 -14.03 -0.92
CA GLN A 106 5.73 -14.66 -1.27
C GLN A 106 6.92 -13.77 -0.94
N GLU A 107 8.02 -14.37 -0.48
CA GLU A 107 9.33 -13.74 -0.36
C GLU A 107 10.19 -14.15 -1.55
N GLU A 108 10.72 -13.19 -2.30
CA GLU A 108 11.56 -13.43 -3.49
C GLU A 108 13.06 -13.29 -3.16
N GLY A 109 13.39 -13.01 -1.90
CA GLY A 109 14.76 -12.81 -1.43
C GLY A 109 15.34 -11.43 -1.81
N GLY A 110 16.43 -11.06 -1.13
CA GLY A 110 17.10 -9.77 -1.37
C GLY A 110 16.24 -8.55 -1.00
N GLY A 111 15.32 -8.70 -0.03
CA GLY A 111 14.43 -7.63 0.40
C GLY A 111 13.21 -7.41 -0.51
N ARG A 112 12.94 -8.31 -1.45
CA ARG A 112 11.76 -8.27 -2.32
C ARG A 112 10.66 -9.23 -1.84
N PHE A 113 9.44 -8.74 -1.90
CA PHE A 113 8.25 -9.43 -1.43
C PHE A 113 7.10 -9.22 -2.42
N VAL A 114 6.26 -10.24 -2.55
CA VAL A 114 5.00 -10.18 -3.30
C VAL A 114 3.87 -10.02 -2.30
N PHE A 115 2.99 -9.07 -2.59
CA PHE A 115 1.77 -8.80 -1.84
C PHE A 115 0.58 -8.97 -2.76
N ALA A 116 -0.53 -9.52 -2.27
CA ALA A 116 -1.74 -9.65 -3.07
C ALA A 116 -3.02 -9.43 -2.26
N VAL A 117 -4.07 -9.04 -2.97
CA VAL A 117 -5.43 -9.01 -2.44
C VAL A 117 -6.44 -9.39 -3.50
N ARG A 118 -7.48 -10.08 -3.08
CA ARG A 118 -8.71 -10.28 -3.84
C ARG A 118 -9.81 -9.46 -3.20
N HIS A 119 -10.45 -8.60 -3.99
CA HIS A 119 -11.41 -7.64 -3.47
C HIS A 119 -12.63 -7.52 -4.40
N THR A 120 -13.83 -7.52 -3.80
CA THR A 120 -15.09 -7.33 -4.52
C THR A 120 -15.41 -5.84 -4.59
N LEU A 121 -15.57 -5.32 -5.80
CA LEU A 121 -15.80 -3.90 -6.03
C LEU A 121 -17.26 -3.54 -5.74
N GLY A 122 -17.46 -2.60 -4.82
CA GLY A 122 -18.77 -2.02 -4.47
C GLY A 122 -19.16 -0.81 -5.32
N VAL A 123 -18.34 -0.43 -6.30
CA VAL A 123 -18.51 0.79 -7.10
C VAL A 123 -18.85 0.46 -8.56
N SER A 124 -19.67 1.31 -9.18
CA SER A 124 -19.95 1.30 -10.62
C SER A 124 -19.50 2.61 -11.27
N GLY A 125 -19.00 2.52 -12.50
CA GLY A 125 -18.56 3.67 -13.31
C GLY A 125 -17.05 3.69 -13.58
N PRO A 126 -16.49 4.84 -14.03
CA PRO A 126 -15.06 5.03 -14.20
C PRO A 126 -14.33 4.74 -12.89
N PHE A 127 -13.27 3.93 -12.99
CA PHE A 127 -12.58 3.35 -11.86
C PHE A 127 -11.08 3.50 -12.03
N GLY A 128 -10.42 3.87 -10.94
CA GLY A 128 -8.97 3.96 -10.89
C GLY A 128 -8.46 3.31 -9.61
N TYR A 129 -7.22 2.84 -9.65
CA TYR A 129 -6.57 2.28 -8.50
C TYR A 129 -5.07 2.59 -8.51
N THR A 130 -4.47 2.54 -7.33
CA THR A 130 -3.03 2.62 -7.13
C THR A 130 -2.61 1.74 -5.95
N VAL A 131 -1.34 1.34 -5.93
CA VAL A 131 -0.74 0.62 -4.79
C VAL A 131 0.27 1.53 -4.13
N ARG A 132 0.18 1.65 -2.80
CA ARG A 132 1.16 2.39 -1.99
C ARG A 132 1.68 1.55 -0.84
N VAL A 133 2.86 1.94 -0.34
CA VAL A 133 3.46 1.35 0.86
C VAL A 133 3.49 2.42 1.94
N VAL A 134 3.02 2.09 3.14
CA VAL A 134 3.04 2.98 4.31
C VAL A 134 3.75 2.30 5.48
N PRO A 135 4.44 3.04 6.36
CA PRO A 135 4.94 2.47 7.60
C PRO A 135 3.77 1.96 8.44
N SER A 136 3.91 0.77 9.03
CA SER A 136 2.90 0.20 9.92
C SER A 136 3.56 -0.42 11.13
N HIS A 137 3.00 -0.17 12.31
CA HIS A 137 3.44 -0.78 13.55
C HIS A 137 2.23 -0.93 14.47
N PRO A 138 2.07 -2.06 15.20
CA PRO A 138 0.91 -2.26 16.09
C PRO A 138 0.69 -1.10 17.08
N ALA A 139 1.76 -0.53 17.62
CA ALA A 139 1.70 0.62 18.53
C ALA A 139 1.32 1.97 17.88
N MET A 140 1.11 2.05 16.55
CA MET A 140 0.59 3.24 15.87
C MET A 140 -0.94 3.26 15.77
N ALA A 141 -1.59 2.10 15.84
CA ALA A 141 -3.04 1.96 15.64
C ALA A 141 -3.84 2.04 16.95
N SER A 142 -3.22 2.50 18.05
CA SER A 142 -3.81 2.54 19.38
C SER A 142 -4.03 3.95 19.92
#